data_AF-A0A7X4FNE8-F1
#
_entry.id   AF-A0A7X4FNE8-F1
#
_cell.length_a   1.000
_cell.length_b   1.000
_cell.length_c   1.000
_cell.angle_alpha   90.00
_cell.angle_beta   90.00
_cell.angle_gamma   90.00
#
_symmetry.space_group_name_H-M   'P 1'
#
loop_
_entity.id
_entity.type
_entity.pdbx_description
1 polymer ?
#
loop_
_entity_poly.entity_id
_entity_poly.type
_entity_poly.pdbx_seq_one_letter_code
_entity_poly.pdbx_strand_id
1 'polypeptide(L)' 'MSALSNLTSLEDLYLDNNSISDLAPLVANTGLGSGDVVDVRNNPLSATSINTHIPALQDRGVDVRFGTSKPSVIDRY' A
#
# COMPACT_ATOMS: atom_id res chain seq x y z
N MET A 1 16.42 6.74 -6.91
CA MET A 1 15.79 7.82 -6.13
C MET A 1 14.34 7.87 -6.52
N SER A 2 13.45 7.57 -5.58
CA SER A 2 12.01 7.70 -5.76
C SER A 2 11.61 9.09 -5.25
N ALA A 3 10.69 9.78 -5.94
CA ALA A 3 10.19 11.08 -5.51
C ALA A 3 9.58 11.05 -4.09
N LEU A 4 9.16 9.86 -3.64
CA LEU A 4 8.54 9.67 -2.34
C LEU A 4 9.56 9.36 -1.24
N SER A 5 10.81 8.96 -1.52
CA SER A 5 11.73 8.50 -0.47
C SER A 5 12.15 9.58 0.54
N ASN A 6 12.05 10.85 0.16
CA ASN A 6 12.48 11.98 0.99
C ASN A 6 11.30 12.68 1.72
N LEU A 7 10.07 12.21 1.54
CA LEU A 7 8.90 12.74 2.24
C LEU A 7 8.74 12.00 3.57
N THR A 8 9.53 12.40 4.57
CA THR A 8 9.67 11.67 5.84
C THR A 8 8.68 12.07 6.94
N SER A 9 7.78 13.01 6.66
CA SER A 9 6.77 13.50 7.62
C SER A 9 5.36 13.30 7.08
N LEU A 10 5.16 12.27 6.28
CA LEU A 10 3.84 11.89 5.78
C LEU A 10 3.10 11.13 6.87
N GLU A 11 2.06 11.73 7.43
CA GLU A 11 1.13 11.04 8.34
C GLU A 11 0.03 10.33 7.54
N ASP A 12 -0.51 10.99 6.52
CA ASP A 12 -1.54 10.43 5.65
C ASP A 12 -1.18 10.61 4.16
N LEU A 13 -1.26 9.52 3.39
CA LEU A 13 -1.03 9.50 1.94
C LEU A 13 -2.24 8.89 1.21
N TYR A 14 -3.00 9.74 0.52
CA TYR A 14 -4.16 9.35 -0.27
C TYR A 14 -3.80 9.24 -1.75
N LEU A 15 -3.79 8.01 -2.28
CA LEU A 15 -3.48 7.64 -3.66
C LEU A 15 -4.63 6.86 -4.31
N ASP A 16 -5.80 6.84 -3.69
CA ASP A 16 -6.95 6.11 -4.19
C ASP A 16 -7.44 6.62 -5.56
N ASN A 17 -8.11 5.75 -6.32
CA ASN A 17 -8.66 6.06 -7.65
C ASN A 17 -7.61 6.52 -8.67
N ASN A 18 -6.41 5.93 -8.63
CA ASN A 18 -5.35 6.14 -9.61
C ASN A 18 -5.07 4.86 -10.43
N SER A 19 -4.05 4.93 -11.29
CA SER A 19 -3.57 3.80 -12.09
C SER A 19 -2.25 3.23 -11.56
N ILE A 20 -2.13 3.09 -10.24
CA ILE A 20 -0.92 2.58 -9.59
C ILE A 20 -0.95 1.05 -9.59
N SER A 21 0.08 0.42 -10.16
CA SER A 21 0.26 -1.03 -10.11
C SER A 21 1.38 -1.46 -9.16
N ASP A 22 2.37 -0.59 -8.95
CA ASP A 22 3.59 -0.89 -8.20
C ASP A 22 3.74 0.03 -6.98
N LEU A 23 3.86 -0.59 -5.80
CA LEU A 23 4.08 0.08 -4.52
C LEU A 23 5.53 0.01 -4.03
N ALA A 24 6.47 -0.53 -4.82
CA ALA A 24 7.89 -0.54 -4.47
C ALA A 24 8.44 0.85 -4.04
N PRO A 25 8.02 1.98 -4.66
CA PRO A 25 8.45 3.30 -4.22
C PRO A 25 8.03 3.67 -2.78
N LEU A 26 6.88 3.14 -2.30
CA LEU A 26 6.41 3.34 -0.92
C LEU A 26 7.19 2.45 0.05
N VAL A 27 7.50 1.22 -0.35
CA VAL A 27 8.38 0.33 0.42
C VAL A 27 9.77 0.93 0.59
N ALA A 28 10.28 1.65 -0.42
CA ALA A 28 11.57 2.34 -0.36
C ALA A 28 11.53 3.66 0.43
N ASN A 29 10.35 4.16 0.82
CA ASN A 29 10.23 5.32 1.70
C ASN A 29 10.53 4.86 3.14
N THR A 30 11.54 5.48 3.76
CA THR A 30 11.99 5.18 5.13
C THR A 30 11.30 6.04 6.20
N GLY A 31 10.49 7.01 5.79
CA GLY A 31 9.68 7.83 6.68
C GLY A 31 8.32 7.21 7.03
N LEU A 32 7.74 6.40 6.14
CA LEU A 32 6.49 5.68 6.40
C LEU A 32 6.71 4.61 7.48
N GLY A 33 5.95 4.69 8.55
CA GLY A 33 6.03 3.80 9.69
C GLY A 33 4.76 3.78 10.54
N SER A 34 4.95 3.49 11.83
CA SER A 34 3.86 3.26 12.75
C SER A 34 2.99 4.51 12.94
N GLY A 35 1.71 4.39 12.63
CA GLY A 35 0.73 5.47 12.79
C GLY A 35 0.40 6.19 11.48
N ASP A 36 1.14 5.92 10.41
CA ASP A 36 0.87 6.51 9.10
C ASP A 36 -0.21 5.74 8.35
N VAL A 37 -0.95 6.44 7.50
CA VAL A 37 -2.00 5.86 6.66
C VAL A 37 -1.63 5.98 5.19
N VAL A 38 -1.80 4.90 4.43
CA VAL A 38 -1.67 4.88 2.98
C VAL A 38 -2.94 4.32 2.35
N ASP A 39 -3.69 5.14 1.63
CA ASP A 39 -4.87 4.72 0.88
C ASP A 39 -4.55 4.51 -0.59
N VAL A 40 -4.65 3.26 -1.05
CA VAL A 40 -4.41 2.85 -2.44
C VAL A 40 -5.63 2.12 -3.01
N ARG A 41 -6.82 2.33 -2.43
CA ARG A 41 -8.06 1.74 -2.96
C ARG A 41 -8.30 2.14 -4.42
N ASN A 42 -8.99 1.28 -5.16
CA ASN A 42 -9.33 1.53 -6.58
C ASN A 42 -8.10 1.80 -7.47
N ASN A 43 -6.99 1.13 -7.20
CA ASN A 43 -5.82 1.08 -8.08
C ASN A 43 -5.64 -0.33 -8.65
N PRO A 44 -5.15 -0.49 -9.89
CA PRO A 44 -4.84 -1.79 -10.50
C PRO A 44 -3.55 -2.39 -9.92
N LEU A 45 -3.53 -2.63 -8.61
CA LEU A 45 -2.37 -3.14 -7.88
C LEU A 45 -1.93 -4.51 -8.43
N SER A 46 -0.63 -4.66 -8.67
CA SER A 46 -0.05 -5.93 -9.09
C SER A 46 -0.10 -6.98 -7.96
N ALA A 47 -0.01 -8.26 -8.32
CA ALA A 47 0.08 -9.34 -7.35
C ALA A 47 1.28 -9.18 -6.40
N THR A 48 2.40 -8.64 -6.87
CA THR A 48 3.57 -8.31 -6.04
C THR A 48 3.25 -7.19 -5.05
N SER A 49 2.56 -6.14 -5.48
CA SER A 49 2.12 -5.08 -4.57
C SER A 49 1.21 -5.63 -3.47
N ILE A 50 0.23 -6.46 -3.83
CA ILE A 50 -0.73 -7.03 -2.88
C ILE A 50 -0.07 -8.02 -1.91
N ASN A 51 0.73 -8.95 -2.41
CA ASN A 51 1.24 -10.08 -1.61
C ASN A 51 2.61 -9.82 -0.98
N THR A 52 3.31 -8.75 -1.35
CA THR A 52 4.67 -8.47 -0.86
C THR A 52 4.82 -7.05 -0.33
N HIS A 53 4.44 -6.04 -1.10
CA HIS A 53 4.68 -4.64 -0.70
C HIS A 53 3.72 -4.18 0.40
N ILE A 54 2.44 -4.54 0.32
CA ILE A 54 1.45 -4.19 1.34
C ILE A 54 1.82 -4.83 2.70
N PRO A 55 2.08 -6.14 2.80
CA PRO A 55 2.56 -6.74 4.05
C PRO A 55 3.82 -6.06 4.59
N ALA A 56 4.80 -5.76 3.73
CA ALA A 56 6.03 -5.09 4.16
C ALA A 56 5.84 -3.66 4.68
N LEU A 57 4.78 -2.97 4.27
CA LEU A 57 4.38 -1.66 4.81
C LEU A 57 3.60 -1.84 6.14
N GLN A 58 2.69 -2.80 6.19
CA GLN A 58 1.92 -3.14 7.39
C GLN A 58 2.82 -3.62 8.54
N ASP A 59 3.87 -4.39 8.24
CA ASP A 59 4.89 -4.83 9.21
C ASP A 59 5.65 -3.66 9.85
N ARG A 60 5.68 -2.48 9.20
CA ARG A 60 6.23 -1.24 9.77
C ARG A 60 5.24 -0.45 10.61
N GLY A 61 3.99 -0.91 10.68
CA GLY A 61 2.89 -0.24 11.39
C GLY A 61 2.10 0.77 10.56
N VAL A 62 2.25 0.76 9.22
CA VAL A 62 1.47 1.60 8.31
C VAL A 62 0.07 1.00 8.12
N ASP A 63 -1.00 1.79 8.29
CA ASP A 63 -2.37 1.41 7.91
C ASP A 63 -2.52 1.53 6.38
N VAL A 64 -2.34 0.42 5.68
CA VAL A 64 -2.53 0.36 4.23
C VAL A 64 -3.96 -0.03 3.89
N ARG A 65 -4.72 0.90 3.32
CA ARG A 65 -6.08 0.67 2.81
C ARG A 65 -5.99 0.30 1.34
N PHE A 66 -6.21 -0.97 1.05
CA PHE A 66 -6.30 -1.50 -0.31
C PHE A 66 -7.67 -2.16 -0.49
N GLY A 67 -8.31 -1.87 -1.61
CA GLY A 67 -9.68 -2.32 -1.86
C GLY A 67 -9.71 -3.84 -1.94
N THR A 68 -10.36 -4.49 -0.98
CA THR A 68 -10.66 -5.91 -1.11
C THR A 68 -11.88 -6.04 -2.03
N SER A 69 -11.67 -6.14 -3.34
CA SER A 69 -12.34 -7.29 -3.94
C SER A 69 -11.65 -8.48 -3.27
N LYS A 70 -12.18 -8.94 -2.12
CA LYS A 70 -11.86 -10.28 -1.64
C LYS A 70 -11.97 -11.14 -2.90
N PRO A 71 -10.94 -11.91 -3.31
CA PRO A 71 -11.22 -13.02 -4.20
C PRO A 71 -12.37 -13.73 -3.53
N SER A 72 -13.52 -13.86 -4.20
CA SER A 72 -14.68 -14.54 -3.64
C SER A 72 -14.17 -15.87 -3.12
N VAL A 73 -13.96 -15.97 -1.80
CA VAL A 73 -13.60 -17.23 -1.19
C VAL A 73 -14.89 -18.03 -1.33
N ILE A 74 -14.94 -18.88 -2.35
CA ILE A 74 -15.92 -19.95 -2.42
C ILE A 74 -15.46 -20.94 -1.34
N ASP A 75 -15.73 -20.59 -0.08
CA ASP A 75 -15.83 -21.59 0.97
C ASP A 75 -17.23 -22.19 0.81
N ARG A 76 -17.34 -23.17 -0.09
CA ARG A 76 -18.46 -24.11 -0.12
C ARG A 76 -17.94 -25.49 0.26
N TYR A 77 -18.40 -25.91 1.45
CA TYR A 77 -18.37 -27.23 2.08
C TYR A 77 -17.07 -27.67 2.72
#